data_AF-J0NYY9-F1
#
_entry.id   AF-J0NYY9-F1
#
_cell.length_a   1.000
_cell.length_b   1.000
_cell.length_c   1.000
_cell.angle_alpha   90.00
_cell.angle_beta   90.00
_cell.angle_gamma   90.00
#
_symmetry.space_group_name_H-M   'P 1'
#
loop_
_entity.id
_entity.type
_entity.pdbx_description
1 polymer ?
#
loop_
_entity_poly.entity_id
_entity_poly.type
_entity_poly.pdbx_seq_one_letter_code
_entity_poly.pdbx_strand_id
1 'polypeptide(L)'
;MGILLAQKNNTTMSKLKKTISDIRSKYGNLDDPDYLFIIKTYDQNPYRNLIAKMSSYLSLLDITDINYDASFAFSIKTKTSNHLLMMSMVGKYAVLIRQPDVEFEFVSENSTTDITEEEKLILHLLLDEGFELVDESLLYKVVSNSENEDGEKLNVYHLLFSRV
;
A
#
# COMPACT_ATOMS: atom_id res chain seq x y z
N MET A 1 -7.32 -15.93 26.63
CA MET A 1 -7.27 -15.97 25.15
C MET A 1 -8.38 -15.15 24.46
N GLY A 2 -9.57 -14.95 25.05
CA GLY A 2 -10.69 -14.23 24.40
C GLY A 2 -10.56 -12.69 24.28
N ILE A 3 -9.83 -12.01 25.16
CA ILE A 3 -9.75 -10.53 25.18
C ILE A 3 -8.85 -10.00 24.04
N LEU A 4 -7.75 -10.70 23.74
CA LEU A 4 -6.79 -10.32 22.70
C LEU A 4 -7.40 -10.42 21.29
N LEU A 5 -8.24 -11.44 21.05
CA LEU A 5 -8.95 -11.63 19.77
C LEU A 5 -10.01 -10.54 19.54
N ALA A 6 -10.75 -10.17 20.58
CA ALA A 6 -11.76 -9.11 20.50
C ALA A 6 -11.12 -7.72 20.21
N GLN A 7 -9.96 -7.44 20.82
CA GLN A 7 -9.21 -6.20 20.58
C GLN A 7 -8.65 -6.14 19.16
N LYS A 8 -8.03 -7.23 18.67
CA LYS A 8 -7.50 -7.30 17.29
C LYS A 8 -8.63 -7.10 16.25
N ASN A 9 -9.79 -7.73 16.48
CA ASN A 9 -10.94 -7.61 15.58
C ASN A 9 -11.52 -6.19 15.55
N ASN A 10 -11.60 -5.51 16.70
CA ASN A 10 -12.09 -4.13 16.76
C ASN A 10 -11.15 -3.15 16.05
N THR A 11 -9.83 -3.34 16.18
CA THR A 11 -8.83 -2.51 15.49
C THR A 11 -8.90 -2.70 13.98
N THR A 12 -8.96 -3.95 13.48
CA THR A 12 -9.06 -4.23 12.04
C THR A 12 -10.36 -3.67 11.45
N MET A 13 -11.49 -3.79 12.14
CA MET A 13 -12.76 -3.23 11.67
C MET A 13 -12.77 -1.69 11.65
N SER A 14 -12.11 -1.05 12.62
CA SER A 14 -11.95 0.41 12.63
C SER A 14 -11.09 0.88 11.45
N LYS A 15 -9.94 0.23 11.23
CA LYS A 15 -9.06 0.50 10.09
C LYS A 15 -9.79 0.32 8.76
N LEU A 16 -10.49 -0.80 8.58
CA LEU A 16 -11.26 -1.07 7.36
C LEU A 16 -12.30 0.01 7.07
N LYS A 17 -13.06 0.45 8.09
CA LYS A 17 -14.04 1.54 7.91
C LYS A 17 -13.38 2.85 7.47
N LYS A 18 -12.25 3.22 8.09
CA LYS A 18 -11.49 4.40 7.67
C LYS A 18 -11.00 4.26 6.24
N THR A 19 -10.37 3.13 5.90
CA THR A 19 -9.86 2.87 4.55
C THR A 19 -10.95 2.93 3.49
N ILE A 20 -12.11 2.33 3.73
CA ILE A 20 -13.26 2.41 2.82
C ILE A 20 -13.75 3.86 2.67
N SER A 21 -13.76 4.64 3.75
CA SER A 21 -14.12 6.05 3.70
C SER A 21 -13.15 6.85 2.83
N ASP A 22 -11.84 6.64 3.00
CA ASP A 22 -10.79 7.32 2.23
C ASP A 22 -10.89 6.94 0.74
N ILE A 23 -11.07 5.65 0.43
CA ILE A 23 -11.32 5.14 -0.92
C ILE A 23 -12.52 5.85 -1.56
N ARG A 24 -13.68 5.85 -0.89
CA ARG A 24 -14.90 6.49 -1.42
C ARG A 24 -14.74 8.00 -1.59
N SER A 25 -13.95 8.65 -0.72
CA SER A 25 -13.70 10.09 -0.85
C SER A 25 -12.90 10.46 -2.11
N LYS A 26 -12.09 9.53 -2.62
CA LYS A 26 -11.22 9.74 -3.78
C LYS A 26 -11.85 9.27 -5.09
N TYR A 27 -12.42 8.06 -5.10
CA TYR A 27 -13.05 7.47 -6.28
C TYR A 27 -14.51 7.91 -6.47
N GLY A 28 -15.18 8.40 -5.42
CA GLY A 28 -16.61 8.66 -5.46
C GLY A 28 -17.41 7.35 -5.48
N ASN A 29 -18.15 7.11 -6.57
CA ASN A 29 -18.96 5.91 -6.72
C ASN A 29 -18.09 4.73 -7.14
N LEU A 30 -18.04 3.63 -6.38
CA LEU A 30 -17.19 2.48 -6.73
C LEU A 30 -17.75 1.63 -7.88
N ASP A 31 -19.01 1.81 -8.24
CA ASP A 31 -19.59 1.21 -9.47
C ASP A 31 -19.30 2.05 -10.73
N ASP A 32 -18.85 3.29 -10.55
CA ASP A 32 -18.40 4.21 -11.62
C ASP A 32 -17.26 5.11 -11.10
N PRO A 33 -16.08 4.54 -10.84
CA PRO A 33 -15.00 5.20 -10.10
C PRO A 33 -14.33 6.32 -10.93
N ASP A 34 -14.12 7.48 -10.28
CA ASP A 34 -13.32 8.57 -10.83
C ASP A 34 -11.81 8.29 -10.64
N TYR A 35 -11.11 8.09 -11.76
CA TYR A 35 -9.66 7.87 -11.78
C TYR A 35 -8.85 9.14 -12.09
N LEU A 36 -9.48 10.29 -12.38
CA LEU A 36 -8.77 11.51 -12.75
C LEU A 36 -7.85 12.03 -11.65
N PHE A 37 -8.11 11.67 -10.39
CA PHE A 37 -7.24 12.02 -9.28
C PHE A 37 -5.86 11.37 -9.36
N ILE A 38 -5.70 10.22 -10.05
CA ILE A 38 -4.42 9.50 -10.18
C ILE A 38 -3.41 10.39 -10.89
N ILE A 39 -3.74 10.85 -12.10
CA ILE A 39 -2.89 11.73 -12.90
C ILE A 39 -2.57 13.00 -12.12
N LYS A 40 -3.59 13.62 -11.52
CA LYS A 40 -3.40 14.84 -10.72
C LYS A 40 -2.47 14.62 -9.52
N THR A 41 -2.57 13.49 -8.84
CA THR A 41 -1.75 13.18 -7.66
C THR A 41 -0.32 12.84 -8.08
N TYR A 42 -0.16 12.10 -9.18
CA TYR A 42 1.13 11.80 -9.77
C TYR A 42 1.89 13.09 -10.13
N ASP A 43 1.25 14.01 -10.85
CA ASP A 43 1.82 15.30 -11.24
C ASP A 43 2.19 16.18 -10.05
N GLN A 44 1.39 16.14 -8.98
CA GLN A 44 1.67 16.86 -7.74
C GLN A 44 2.86 16.29 -6.96
N ASN A 45 3.16 15.00 -7.17
CA ASN A 45 4.23 14.25 -6.48
C ASN A 45 4.32 14.60 -4.97
N PRO A 46 3.25 14.34 -4.19
CA PRO A 46 3.15 14.77 -2.79
C PRO A 46 4.22 14.10 -1.90
N TYR A 47 4.78 12.98 -2.35
CA TYR A 47 5.77 12.20 -1.60
C TYR A 47 7.21 12.52 -2.00
N ARG A 48 7.45 13.52 -2.86
CA ARG A 48 8.79 13.88 -3.36
C ARG A 48 9.84 14.02 -2.26
N ASN A 49 9.51 14.66 -1.14
CA ASN A 49 10.46 14.87 -0.04
C ASN A 49 10.83 13.55 0.66
N LEU A 50 9.83 12.68 0.87
CA LEU A 50 10.05 11.36 1.44
C LEU A 50 10.90 10.49 0.49
N ILE A 51 10.57 10.49 -0.80
CA ILE A 51 11.33 9.78 -1.83
C ILE A 51 12.78 10.27 -1.85
N ALA A 52 13.00 11.59 -1.86
CA ALA A 52 14.35 12.16 -1.81
C ALA A 52 15.12 11.75 -0.54
N LYS A 53 14.45 11.70 0.62
CA LYS A 53 15.04 11.23 1.87
C LYS A 53 15.41 9.75 1.78
N MET A 54 14.52 8.89 1.29
CA MET A 54 14.77 7.45 1.09
C MET A 54 15.91 7.21 0.09
N SER A 55 15.96 7.96 -1.01
CA SER A 55 17.02 7.86 -2.02
C SER A 55 18.43 8.20 -1.50
N SER A 56 18.55 8.89 -0.36
CA SER A 56 19.86 9.11 0.27
C SER A 56 20.43 7.87 0.97
N TYR A 57 19.59 6.87 1.24
CA TYR A 57 19.96 5.62 1.89
C TYR A 57 19.80 4.39 1.00
N LEU A 58 18.92 4.47 -0.01
CA LEU A 58 18.46 3.34 -0.81
C LEU A 58 18.50 3.66 -2.31
N SER A 59 18.71 2.63 -3.13
CA SER A 59 18.55 2.73 -4.58
C SER A 59 17.09 2.51 -4.95
N LEU A 60 16.35 3.60 -5.14
CA LEU A 60 14.96 3.58 -5.60
C LEU A 60 14.88 3.71 -7.13
N LEU A 61 14.17 2.79 -7.78
CA LEU A 61 13.78 2.88 -9.18
C LEU A 61 12.26 3.09 -9.23
N ASP A 62 11.81 4.23 -9.75
CA ASP A 62 10.39 4.46 -10.03
C ASP A 62 9.94 3.53 -11.16
N ILE A 63 8.93 2.71 -10.87
CA ILE A 63 8.31 1.77 -11.80
C ILE A 63 6.80 2.02 -11.94
N THR A 64 6.34 3.20 -11.52
CA THR A 64 4.92 3.58 -11.56
C THR A 64 4.39 3.60 -12.99
N ASP A 65 3.33 2.85 -13.26
CA ASP A 65 2.52 2.96 -14.47
C ASP A 65 1.18 3.61 -14.14
N ILE A 66 1.05 4.91 -14.42
CA ILE A 66 -0.15 5.70 -14.11
C ILE A 66 -1.45 5.20 -14.76
N ASN A 67 -1.37 4.30 -15.74
CA ASN A 67 -2.56 3.69 -16.34
C ASN A 67 -3.11 2.54 -15.48
N TYR A 68 -2.23 1.88 -14.72
CA TYR A 68 -2.52 0.66 -13.96
C TYR A 68 -2.31 0.82 -12.45
N ASP A 69 -1.61 1.86 -12.00
CA ASP A 69 -1.30 2.06 -10.59
C ASP A 69 -2.16 3.18 -9.99
N ALA A 70 -2.75 2.89 -8.84
CA ALA A 70 -3.32 3.89 -7.93
C ALA A 70 -2.31 4.31 -6.85
N SER A 71 -1.02 4.09 -7.10
CA SER A 71 0.07 4.32 -6.16
C SER A 71 1.35 4.75 -6.87
N PHE A 72 2.28 5.33 -6.13
CA PHE A 72 3.67 5.42 -6.56
C PHE A 72 4.37 4.11 -6.23
N ALA A 73 4.89 3.43 -7.24
CA ALA A 73 5.54 2.13 -7.11
C ALA A 73 7.05 2.27 -7.33
N PHE A 74 7.83 1.78 -6.37
CA PHE A 74 9.29 1.82 -6.41
C PHE A 74 9.87 0.42 -6.24
N SER A 75 10.73 0.02 -7.16
CA SER A 75 11.61 -1.11 -6.97
C SER A 75 12.83 -0.67 -6.14
N ILE A 76 13.11 -1.42 -5.09
CA ILE A 76 14.24 -1.18 -4.18
C ILE A 76 15.13 -2.41 -4.24
N LYS A 77 16.38 -2.21 -4.69
CA LYS A 77 17.38 -3.27 -4.65
C LYS A 77 18.26 -3.09 -3.43
N THR A 78 18.19 -4.04 -2.50
CA THR A 78 19.10 -4.12 -1.36
C THR A 78 20.21 -5.14 -1.62
N LYS A 79 21.12 -5.32 -0.66
CA LYS A 79 22.16 -6.35 -0.76
C LYS A 79 21.58 -7.76 -0.63
N THR A 80 20.46 -7.91 0.05
CA THR A 80 19.89 -9.19 0.48
C THR A 80 18.67 -9.61 -0.33
N SER A 81 17.92 -8.66 -0.89
CA SER A 81 16.66 -8.93 -1.59
C SER A 81 16.23 -7.74 -2.46
N ASN A 82 15.27 -8.00 -3.34
CA ASN A 82 14.50 -6.97 -4.02
C ASN A 82 13.20 -6.71 -3.24
N HIS A 83 12.78 -5.45 -3.23
CA HIS A 83 11.52 -5.03 -2.65
C HIS A 83 10.72 -4.19 -3.61
N LEU A 84 9.41 -4.25 -3.45
CA LEU A 84 8.46 -3.34 -4.05
C LEU A 84 7.84 -2.49 -2.94
N LEU A 85 8.05 -1.18 -3.01
CA LEU A 85 7.38 -0.20 -2.16
C LEU A 85 6.23 0.42 -2.96
N MET A 86 5.02 0.38 -2.43
CA MET A 86 3.87 1.07 -3.03
C MET A 86 3.32 2.09 -2.03
N MET A 87 3.17 3.33 -2.46
CA MET A 87 2.59 4.43 -1.68
C MET A 87 1.32 4.93 -2.35
N SER A 88 0.17 4.74 -1.71
CA SER A 88 -1.14 5.02 -2.30
C SER A 88 -1.32 6.50 -2.65
N MET A 89 -2.00 6.77 -3.78
CA MET A 89 -2.47 8.11 -4.16
C MET A 89 -3.83 8.45 -3.53
N VAL A 90 -4.51 7.47 -2.94
CA VAL A 90 -5.80 7.63 -2.26
C VAL A 90 -5.63 8.28 -0.89
N GLY A 91 -4.58 7.90 -0.18
CA GLY A 91 -4.26 8.42 1.15
C GLY A 91 -2.86 7.98 1.56
N LYS A 92 -2.46 8.32 2.79
CA LYS A 92 -1.18 7.89 3.36
C LYS A 92 -1.21 6.42 3.76
N TYR A 93 -1.30 5.54 2.77
CA TYR A 93 -1.23 4.09 2.91
C TYR A 93 -0.01 3.58 2.17
N ALA A 94 0.69 2.62 2.76
CA ALA A 94 1.85 2.02 2.11
C ALA A 94 1.94 0.51 2.37
N VAL A 95 2.54 -0.18 1.41
CA VAL A 95 2.99 -1.57 1.54
C VAL A 95 4.45 -1.65 1.15
N LEU A 96 5.21 -2.45 1.90
CA LEU A 96 6.52 -2.92 1.50
C LEU A 96 6.43 -4.41 1.26
N ILE A 97 6.73 -4.84 0.05
CA ILE A 97 6.65 -6.23 -0.37
C ILE A 97 8.07 -6.71 -0.62
N ARG A 98 8.48 -7.74 0.09
CA ARG A 98 9.71 -8.47 -0.21
C ARG A 98 9.43 -9.40 -1.38
N GLN A 99 10.25 -9.34 -2.42
CA GLN A 99 10.17 -10.20 -3.59
C GLN A 99 11.39 -11.14 -3.59
N PRO A 100 11.40 -12.23 -2.80
CA PRO A 100 12.36 -13.30 -2.99
C PRO A 100 12.01 -14.10 -4.26
N ASP A 101 12.93 -14.92 -4.73
CA ASP A 101 12.78 -15.70 -5.98
C ASP A 101 11.61 -16.71 -5.98
N VAL A 102 10.92 -16.92 -4.84
CA VAL A 102 9.92 -17.99 -4.65
C VAL A 102 8.51 -17.46 -4.38
N GLU A 103 8.31 -16.66 -3.32
CA GLU A 103 6.99 -16.13 -2.94
C GLU A 103 7.13 -14.74 -2.32
N PHE A 104 6.27 -13.81 -2.71
CA PHE A 104 6.29 -12.46 -2.13
C PHE A 104 5.78 -12.46 -0.68
N GLU A 105 6.34 -11.60 0.17
CA GLU A 105 5.92 -11.43 1.57
C GLU A 105 5.68 -9.95 1.86
N PHE A 106 4.53 -9.61 2.46
CA PHE A 106 4.30 -8.26 2.99
C PHE A 106 5.15 -8.06 4.25
N VAL A 107 6.04 -7.07 4.21
CA VAL A 107 6.87 -6.70 5.33
C VAL A 107 6.04 -5.89 6.33
N SER A 108 5.86 -6.43 7.52
CA SER A 108 5.12 -5.82 8.63
C SER A 108 5.72 -6.24 9.96
N GLU A 109 5.30 -5.61 11.06
CA GLU A 109 5.67 -6.04 12.41
C GLU A 109 5.30 -7.51 12.73
N ASN A 110 4.39 -8.10 11.94
CA ASN A 110 3.97 -9.50 12.07
C ASN A 110 4.61 -10.42 11.02
N SER A 111 5.62 -9.97 10.28
CA SER A 111 6.32 -10.81 9.30
C SER A 111 6.86 -12.07 9.94
N THR A 112 6.83 -13.16 9.18
CA THR A 112 7.28 -14.49 9.64
C THR A 112 8.79 -14.61 9.63
N THR A 113 9.43 -13.75 8.86
CA THR A 113 10.86 -13.64 8.67
C THR A 113 11.39 -12.41 9.37
N ASP A 114 12.67 -12.45 9.76
CA ASP A 114 13.31 -11.30 10.39
C ASP A 114 13.33 -10.10 9.43
N ILE A 115 12.97 -8.94 9.98
CA ILE A 115 12.98 -7.67 9.25
C ILE A 115 14.43 -7.15 9.22
N THR A 116 14.95 -6.83 8.03
CA THR A 116 16.31 -6.30 7.87
C THR A 116 16.41 -4.84 8.33
N GLU A 117 17.63 -4.33 8.50
CA GLU A 117 17.83 -2.92 8.89
C GLU A 117 17.36 -1.95 7.78
N GLU A 118 17.52 -2.32 6.50
CA GLU A 118 16.98 -1.56 5.38
C GLU A 118 15.44 -1.51 5.41
N GLU A 119 14.80 -2.63 5.70
CA GLU A 119 13.34 -2.69 5.83
C GLU A 119 12.86 -1.85 7.03
N LYS A 120 13.51 -1.98 8.20
CA LYS A 120 13.21 -1.14 9.37
C LYS A 120 13.34 0.34 9.04
N LEU A 121 14.37 0.74 8.30
CA LEU A 121 14.55 2.11 7.85
C LEU A 121 13.38 2.57 6.96
N ILE A 122 12.97 1.77 5.98
CA ILE A 122 11.84 2.10 5.11
C ILE A 122 10.56 2.28 5.92
N LEU A 123 10.24 1.29 6.78
CA LEU A 123 9.04 1.34 7.62
C LEU A 123 9.06 2.55 8.55
N HIS A 124 10.20 2.85 9.17
CA HIS A 124 10.36 4.02 10.04
C HIS A 124 10.13 5.33 9.28
N LEU A 125 10.73 5.48 8.09
CA LEU A 125 10.54 6.68 7.27
C LEU A 125 9.08 6.88 6.83
N LEU A 126 8.37 5.80 6.52
CA LEU A 126 6.94 5.83 6.20
C LEU A 126 6.11 6.27 7.42
N LEU A 127 6.35 5.65 8.58
CA LEU A 127 5.62 5.95 9.80
C LEU A 127 5.85 7.39 10.29
N ASP A 128 7.08 7.90 10.20
CA ASP A 128 7.43 9.28 10.53
C ASP A 128 6.68 10.30 9.66
N GLU A 129 6.47 9.96 8.39
CA GLU A 129 5.66 10.76 7.45
C GLU A 129 4.15 10.51 7.61
N GLY A 130 3.73 9.72 8.60
CA GLY A 130 2.33 9.46 8.92
C GLY A 130 1.64 8.50 7.96
N PHE A 131 2.38 7.61 7.31
CA PHE A 131 1.78 6.50 6.57
C PHE A 131 1.23 5.43 7.50
N GLU A 132 0.07 4.90 7.12
CA GLU A 132 -0.47 3.67 7.67
C GLU A 132 0.05 2.49 6.83
N LEU A 133 0.85 1.64 7.48
CA LEU A 133 1.28 0.37 6.90
C LEU A 133 0.09 -0.59 6.91
N VAL A 134 -0.28 -1.08 5.72
CA VAL A 134 -1.40 -2.02 5.57
C VAL A 134 -0.89 -3.44 5.37
N ASP A 135 -1.54 -4.38 6.03
CA ASP A 135 -1.19 -5.79 5.97
C ASP A 135 -2.14 -6.58 5.08
N GLU A 136 -1.73 -7.81 4.77
CA GLU A 136 -2.47 -8.76 3.94
C GLU A 136 -3.93 -8.94 4.39
N SER A 137 -4.17 -8.96 5.71
CA SER A 137 -5.50 -9.19 6.27
C SER A 137 -6.49 -8.08 5.95
N LEU A 138 -6.00 -6.85 5.76
CA LEU A 138 -6.78 -5.69 5.33
C LEU A 138 -6.88 -5.64 3.80
N LEU A 139 -5.76 -5.87 3.10
CA LEU A 139 -5.64 -5.77 1.64
C LEU A 139 -6.64 -6.65 0.90
N TYR A 140 -6.86 -7.88 1.36
CA TYR A 140 -7.80 -8.81 0.72
C TYR A 140 -9.26 -8.67 1.19
N LYS A 141 -9.61 -7.63 1.93
CA LYS A 141 -11.01 -7.35 2.25
C LYS A 141 -11.73 -6.82 1.01
N VAL A 142 -12.77 -7.51 0.59
CA VAL A 142 -13.68 -7.07 -0.48
C VAL A 142 -14.41 -5.80 -0.05
N VAL A 143 -14.38 -4.79 -0.91
CA VAL A 143 -14.96 -3.45 -0.68
C VAL A 143 -16.18 -3.19 -1.56
N SER A 144 -16.20 -3.76 -2.77
CA SER A 144 -17.33 -3.65 -3.71
C SER A 144 -17.73 -5.01 -4.27
N ASN A 145 -18.96 -5.09 -4.81
CA ASN A 145 -19.40 -6.20 -5.64
C ASN A 145 -19.05 -6.01 -7.11
N SER A 146 -18.59 -4.83 -7.51
CA SER A 146 -18.00 -4.59 -8.83
C SER A 146 -16.77 -5.48 -9.01
N GLU A 147 -16.47 -5.81 -10.26
CA GLU A 147 -15.37 -6.69 -10.66
C GLU A 147 -14.30 -5.90 -11.43
N ASN A 148 -13.05 -6.36 -11.37
CA ASN A 148 -11.97 -5.85 -12.20
C ASN A 148 -11.99 -6.43 -13.62
N GLU A 149 -11.05 -6.01 -14.45
CA GLU A 149 -10.90 -6.53 -15.82
C GLU A 149 -10.76 -8.07 -15.87
N ASP A 150 -10.29 -8.69 -14.78
CA ASP A 150 -10.14 -10.14 -14.62
C ASP A 150 -11.38 -10.85 -14.00
N GLY A 151 -12.45 -10.12 -13.70
CA GLY A 151 -13.67 -10.67 -13.08
C GLY A 151 -13.57 -10.88 -11.55
N GLU A 152 -12.53 -10.35 -10.91
CA GLU A 152 -12.35 -10.43 -9.46
C GLU A 152 -13.03 -9.27 -8.73
N LYS A 153 -13.65 -9.56 -7.58
CA LYS A 153 -14.25 -8.52 -6.75
C LYS A 153 -13.21 -7.51 -6.26
N LEU A 154 -13.57 -6.23 -6.29
CA LEU A 154 -12.68 -5.18 -5.81
C LEU A 154 -12.41 -5.31 -4.32
N ASN A 155 -11.14 -5.46 -3.98
CA ASN A 155 -10.65 -5.49 -2.61
C ASN A 155 -9.89 -4.18 -2.29
N VAL A 156 -9.44 -4.06 -1.04
CA VAL A 156 -8.68 -2.88 -0.59
C VAL A 156 -7.39 -2.71 -1.41
N TYR A 157 -6.70 -3.79 -1.77
CA TYR A 157 -5.48 -3.71 -2.58
C TYR A 157 -5.74 -3.08 -3.96
N HIS A 158 -6.77 -3.54 -4.68
CA HIS A 158 -7.20 -3.02 -5.98
C HIS A 158 -7.62 -1.55 -5.96
N LEU A 159 -7.98 -1.02 -4.79
CA LEU A 159 -8.43 0.37 -4.66
C LEU A 159 -7.36 1.27 -4.05
N LEU A 160 -6.33 0.73 -3.39
CA LEU A 160 -5.25 1.54 -2.83
C LEU A 160 -4.00 1.59 -3.68
N PHE A 161 -3.71 0.54 -4.45
CA PHE A 161 -2.39 0.35 -5.05
C PHE A 161 -2.44 0.04 -6.54
N SER A 162 -3.37 -0.82 -6.95
CA SER A 162 -3.62 -1.15 -8.35
C SER A 162 -4.82 -0.38 -8.88
N ARG A 163 -5.02 -0.41 -10.19
CA ARG A 163 -6.29 -0.13 -10.84
C ARG A 163 -7.06 -1.44 -11.07
N VAL A 164 -8.36 -1.24 -11.27
CA VAL A 164 -9.40 -2.17 -11.68
C VAL A 164 -9.40 -2.38 -13.19
#